data_AF-A0A936TGM4-F1
#
_entry.id   AF-A0A936TGM4-F1
#
_cell.length_a   1.000
_cell.length_b   1.000
_cell.length_c   1.000
_cell.angle_alpha   90.00
_cell.angle_beta   90.00
_cell.angle_gamma   90.00
#
_symmetry.space_group_name_H-M   'P 1'
#
loop_
_entity.id
_entity.type
_entity.pdbx_description
1 polymer ?
#
loop_
_entity_poly.entity_id
_entity_poly.type
_entity_poly.pdbx_seq_one_letter_code
_entity_poly.pdbx_strand_id
1 'polypeptide(L)'
;MASRRTLGFPRDGRRCGATIVSSAIPSGVITMPSLWTPDGERNVERESPAPAAEPTASTPPPAGGPGAAPAGGDDMALSATELKAQAEQLGIDLDSLSPEERAQAEAAVVEMAATRARLAETPAAEVIANHLMGFYELGAIHLSRQPPAFEDAALAIDALRAVLERVGDRLGEAGAVLNQAQTQIQMAFVQVKDQHAAATSGTAAGDAAGGGEAPDASGSGDA
;
A
#
# COMPACT_ATOMS: atom_id res chain seq x y z
N MET A 1 66.37 -8.05 39.21
CA MET A 1 65.82 -6.73 38.81
C MET A 1 64.74 -6.97 37.77
N ALA A 2 63.54 -6.40 37.99
CA ALA A 2 62.39 -6.21 37.09
C ALA A 2 61.92 -7.42 36.25
N SER A 3 60.87 -8.19 36.57
CA SER A 3 59.45 -7.89 36.87
C SER A 3 58.56 -7.66 35.63
N ARG A 4 57.45 -8.43 35.61
CA ARG A 4 56.15 -8.25 34.91
C ARG A 4 56.02 -8.85 33.51
N ARG A 5 54.88 -9.43 33.11
CA ARG A 5 53.61 -9.83 33.76
C ARG A 5 52.89 -10.73 32.76
N THR A 6 52.48 -11.90 33.21
CA THR A 6 51.39 -12.70 32.62
C THR A 6 50.06 -11.98 32.84
N LEU A 7 49.30 -11.78 31.78
CA LEU A 7 47.88 -11.43 31.76
C LEU A 7 47.29 -12.38 30.68
N GLY A 8 46.57 -13.44 30.99
CA GLY A 8 45.47 -13.51 31.94
C GLY A 8 44.20 -13.04 31.21
N PHE A 9 43.66 -13.88 30.33
CA PHE A 9 42.36 -13.66 29.69
C PHE A 9 41.27 -14.17 30.65
N PRO A 10 40.43 -13.30 31.24
CA PRO A 10 39.30 -13.77 32.00
C PRO A 10 38.21 -14.26 31.04
N ARG A 11 37.82 -15.54 31.20
CA ARG A 11 36.49 -16.03 30.86
C ARG A 11 35.52 -15.36 31.82
N ASP A 12 34.68 -14.47 31.31
CA ASP A 12 33.54 -13.97 32.07
C ASP A 12 32.25 -14.19 31.27
N GLY A 13 31.43 -15.09 31.82
CA GLY A 13 30.13 -15.41 31.30
C GLY A 13 29.19 -14.24 31.57
N ARG A 14 28.67 -13.64 30.51
CA ARG A 14 27.42 -12.89 30.59
C ARG A 14 26.44 -13.51 29.60
N ARG A 15 25.51 -14.27 30.18
CA ARG A 15 24.22 -14.60 29.59
C ARG A 15 23.50 -13.27 29.33
N CYS A 16 23.46 -12.82 28.09
CA CYS A 16 22.43 -11.88 27.68
C CYS A 16 21.17 -12.70 27.43
N GLY A 17 20.21 -12.59 28.35
CA GLY A 17 18.88 -13.13 28.14
C GLY A 17 18.28 -12.48 26.89
N ALA A 18 17.97 -13.30 25.90
CA ALA A 18 17.11 -12.91 24.80
C ALA A 18 15.70 -12.73 25.40
N THR A 19 15.34 -11.49 25.72
CA THR A 19 13.94 -11.13 25.91
C THR A 19 13.26 -11.32 24.55
N ILE A 20 12.51 -12.42 24.43
CA ILE A 20 11.60 -12.64 23.32
C ILE A 20 10.54 -11.54 23.42
N VAL A 21 10.71 -10.46 22.66
CA VAL A 21 9.60 -9.54 22.41
C VAL A 21 8.67 -10.28 21.45
N SER A 22 7.72 -10.99 22.05
CA SER A 22 6.53 -11.48 21.35
C SER A 22 5.73 -10.25 20.89
N SER A 23 6.01 -9.78 19.68
CA SER A 23 5.16 -8.79 19.03
C SER A 23 4.08 -9.57 18.28
N ALA A 24 2.90 -9.64 18.89
CA ALA A 24 1.70 -10.09 18.23
C ALA A 24 1.45 -9.16 17.03
N ILE A 25 1.57 -9.68 15.82
CA ILE A 25 1.17 -8.98 14.59
C ILE A 25 -0.36 -8.95 14.59
N PRO A 26 -1.04 -7.79 14.68
CA PRO A 26 -2.48 -7.76 14.52
C PRO A 26 -2.83 -8.07 13.06
N SER A 27 -3.74 -9.02 12.90
CA SER A 27 -4.26 -9.51 11.64
C SER A 27 -4.81 -8.39 10.74
N GLY A 28 -4.28 -8.38 9.51
CA GLY A 28 -4.99 -8.13 8.26
C GLY A 28 -6.21 -7.21 8.28
N VAL A 29 -5.95 -5.91 8.07
CA VAL A 29 -6.81 -5.09 7.22
C VAL A 29 -5.90 -4.59 6.10
N ILE A 30 -6.03 -5.17 4.90
CA ILE A 30 -5.50 -4.55 3.69
C ILE A 30 -6.42 -3.35 3.42
N THR A 31 -6.10 -2.23 4.06
CA THR A 31 -6.65 -0.91 3.72
C THR A 31 -6.10 -0.55 2.34
N MET A 32 -6.97 -0.24 1.37
CA MET A 32 -6.53 0.29 0.09
C MET A 32 -5.70 1.57 0.32
N PRO A 33 -4.50 1.72 -0.27
CA PRO A 33 -3.63 2.84 0.06
C PRO A 33 -4.21 4.15 -0.48
N SER A 34 -4.08 5.17 0.35
CA SER A 34 -4.47 6.56 0.18
C SER A 34 -4.01 7.13 -1.17
N LEU A 35 -4.81 8.05 -1.74
CA LEU A 35 -4.36 8.90 -2.85
C LEU A 35 -3.22 9.79 -2.34
N TRP A 36 -2.00 9.50 -2.77
CA TRP A 36 -0.86 10.35 -2.46
C TRP A 36 -0.96 11.63 -3.32
N THR A 37 -1.19 12.77 -2.67
CA THR A 37 -1.01 14.10 -3.27
C THR A 37 0.32 14.68 -2.80
N PRO A 38 1.07 15.42 -3.64
CA PRO A 38 2.36 16.02 -3.27
C PRO A 38 2.33 16.93 -2.02
N ASP A 39 1.14 17.37 -1.58
CA ASP A 39 0.90 18.25 -0.42
C ASP A 39 0.49 17.50 0.89
N GLY A 40 0.46 16.16 0.91
CA GLY A 40 0.13 15.35 2.09
C GLY A 40 -1.09 14.42 1.92
N GLU A 41 -1.27 13.49 2.87
CA GLU A 41 -2.30 12.43 2.83
C GLU A 41 -3.73 12.98 3.01
N ARG A 42 -4.58 12.87 1.98
CA ARG A 42 -6.04 13.08 2.11
C ARG A 42 -6.70 11.75 2.45
N ASN A 43 -7.09 11.58 3.71
CA ASN A 43 -7.93 10.46 4.13
C ASN A 43 -9.35 10.66 3.59
N VAL A 44 -9.81 9.78 2.69
CA VAL A 44 -11.21 9.78 2.26
C VAL A 44 -12.01 9.07 3.35
N GLU A 45 -12.70 9.84 4.20
CA GLU A 45 -13.73 9.31 5.08
C GLU A 45 -14.84 8.75 4.20
N ARG A 46 -14.82 7.43 3.96
CA ARG A 46 -16.02 6.74 3.50
C ARG A 46 -16.99 6.78 4.66
N GLU A 47 -17.94 7.72 4.59
CA GLU A 47 -19.02 7.85 5.54
C GLU A 47 -19.68 6.48 5.72
N SER A 48 -19.42 5.86 6.87
CA SER A 48 -20.13 4.66 7.29
C SER A 48 -21.57 5.10 7.53
N PRO A 49 -22.59 4.43 6.97
CA PRO A 49 -23.98 4.83 7.22
C PRO A 49 -24.25 4.70 8.72
N ALA A 50 -24.37 5.84 9.40
CA ALA A 50 -24.70 5.90 10.81
C ALA A 50 -26.13 5.37 11.02
N PRO A 51 -26.40 4.62 12.10
CA PRO A 51 -27.76 4.18 12.40
C PRO A 51 -28.63 5.38 12.76
N ALA A 52 -29.87 5.35 12.25
CA ALA A 52 -30.88 6.38 12.40
C ALA A 52 -31.04 6.83 13.86
N ALA A 53 -30.89 8.14 14.10
CA ALA A 53 -31.31 8.80 15.34
C ALA A 53 -32.53 9.69 15.06
N GLU A 54 -33.54 9.54 15.91
CA GLU A 54 -34.86 10.17 15.86
C GLU A 54 -34.83 11.71 16.03
N PRO A 55 -35.90 12.43 15.60
CA PRO A 55 -35.85 13.87 15.40
C PRO A 55 -36.11 14.63 16.70
N THR A 56 -35.24 15.58 17.04
CA THR A 56 -35.54 16.61 18.04
C THR A 56 -35.80 17.95 17.34
N ALA A 57 -36.98 18.49 17.59
CA ALA A 57 -37.44 19.77 17.06
C ALA A 57 -36.72 20.95 17.72
N SER A 58 -36.37 21.97 16.92
CA SER A 58 -36.49 23.38 17.33
C SER A 58 -36.29 24.36 16.16
N THR A 59 -37.35 25.16 15.95
CA THR A 59 -37.42 26.56 15.48
C THR A 59 -37.20 26.88 13.98
N PRO A 60 -38.18 27.54 13.31
CA PRO A 60 -38.07 27.96 11.91
C PRO A 60 -37.42 29.35 11.76
N PRO A 61 -36.70 29.64 10.66
CA PRO A 61 -36.32 31.00 10.29
C PRO A 61 -37.46 31.74 9.55
N PRO A 62 -37.46 33.08 9.52
CA PRO A 62 -38.60 33.88 9.07
C PRO A 62 -38.72 33.95 7.54
N ALA A 63 -39.97 34.12 7.10
CA ALA A 63 -40.35 34.39 5.73
C ALA A 63 -39.78 35.74 5.23
N GLY A 64 -39.17 35.71 4.04
CA GLY A 64 -38.73 36.90 3.32
C GLY A 64 -38.68 36.67 1.81
N GLY A 65 -39.69 37.21 1.09
CA GLY A 65 -39.63 37.77 -0.27
C GLY A 65 -39.36 36.85 -1.48
N PRO A 66 -40.08 37.02 -2.62
CA PRO A 66 -39.87 36.19 -3.81
C PRO A 66 -38.62 36.67 -4.56
N GLY A 67 -37.48 36.09 -4.22
CA GLY A 67 -36.25 36.19 -4.99
C GLY A 67 -36.32 35.25 -6.18
N ALA A 68 -36.25 35.81 -7.39
CA ALA A 68 -36.24 35.10 -8.66
C ALA A 68 -35.36 33.85 -8.63
N ALA A 69 -35.94 32.72 -9.07
CA ALA A 69 -35.19 31.52 -9.37
C ALA A 69 -34.03 31.86 -10.32
N PRO A 70 -32.79 31.40 -10.05
CA PRO A 70 -31.85 31.24 -11.15
C PRO A 70 -32.41 30.12 -12.04
N ALA A 71 -33.03 30.51 -13.15
CA ALA A 71 -33.18 29.63 -14.28
C ALA A 71 -31.76 29.38 -14.82
N GLY A 72 -31.21 28.22 -14.50
CA GLY A 72 -29.89 27.80 -14.94
C GLY A 72 -29.53 26.46 -14.33
N GLY A 73 -29.65 25.40 -15.13
CA GLY A 73 -29.14 24.09 -14.75
C GLY A 73 -29.84 22.87 -15.34
N ASP A 74 -30.35 22.93 -16.58
CA ASP A 74 -30.76 21.71 -17.28
C ASP A 74 -29.57 20.95 -17.91
N ASP A 75 -28.33 21.45 -17.78
CA ASP A 75 -27.17 20.98 -18.56
C ASP A 75 -26.36 19.82 -17.94
N MET A 76 -26.81 19.20 -16.84
CA MET A 76 -26.06 18.10 -16.18
C MET A 76 -26.85 16.80 -16.00
N ALA A 77 -28.13 16.77 -16.37
CA ALA A 77 -28.89 15.52 -16.39
C ALA A 77 -28.61 14.80 -17.71
N LEU A 78 -28.03 13.59 -17.62
CA LEU A 78 -27.86 12.73 -18.80
C LEU A 78 -29.22 12.56 -19.49
N SER A 79 -29.26 12.79 -20.80
CA SER A 79 -30.46 12.48 -21.57
C SER A 79 -30.76 10.99 -21.50
N ALA A 80 -32.03 10.60 -21.67
CA ALA A 80 -32.43 9.19 -21.68
C ALA A 80 -31.63 8.35 -22.70
N THR A 81 -31.26 8.95 -23.83
CA THR A 81 -30.42 8.32 -24.87
C THR A 81 -28.98 8.10 -24.39
N GLU A 82 -28.37 9.09 -23.72
CA GLU A 82 -27.01 8.97 -23.18
C GLU A 82 -26.95 8.01 -21.99
N LEU A 83 -27.99 7.99 -21.17
CA LEU A 83 -28.15 7.06 -20.07
C LEU A 83 -28.21 5.62 -20.60
N LYS A 84 -29.02 5.37 -21.63
CA LYS A 84 -29.08 4.07 -22.30
C LYS A 84 -27.75 3.67 -22.92
N ALA A 85 -27.09 4.58 -23.63
CA ALA A 85 -25.78 4.31 -24.23
C ALA A 85 -24.71 3.98 -23.17
N GLN A 86 -24.73 4.65 -22.02
CA GLN A 86 -23.80 4.36 -20.93
C GLN A 86 -24.13 3.06 -20.19
N ALA A 87 -25.41 2.73 -20.04
CA ALA A 87 -25.84 1.44 -19.51
C ALA A 87 -25.36 0.29 -20.42
N GLU A 88 -25.51 0.43 -21.73
CA GLU A 88 -25.03 -0.54 -22.71
C GLU A 88 -23.49 -0.73 -22.65
N GLN A 89 -22.73 0.36 -22.45
CA GLN A 89 -21.27 0.26 -22.22
C GLN A 89 -20.90 -0.55 -20.97
N LEU A 90 -21.78 -0.58 -19.97
CA LEU A 90 -21.63 -1.39 -18.76
C LEU A 90 -22.24 -2.79 -18.91
N GLY A 91 -22.80 -3.12 -20.08
CA GLY A 91 -23.49 -4.38 -20.33
C GLY A 91 -24.86 -4.50 -19.67
N ILE A 92 -25.48 -3.37 -19.33
CA ILE A 92 -26.79 -3.30 -18.68
C ILE A 92 -27.86 -2.98 -19.72
N ASP A 93 -28.81 -3.90 -19.93
CA ASP A 93 -29.98 -3.68 -20.78
C ASP A 93 -31.15 -3.15 -19.96
N LEU A 94 -31.30 -1.82 -19.92
CA LEU A 94 -32.35 -1.12 -19.15
C LEU A 94 -33.78 -1.51 -19.56
N ASP A 95 -34.00 -1.93 -20.80
CA ASP A 95 -35.34 -2.27 -21.31
C ASP A 95 -35.80 -3.67 -20.86
N SER A 96 -34.86 -4.50 -20.41
CA SER A 96 -35.12 -5.86 -19.91
C SER A 96 -35.42 -5.93 -18.40
N LEU A 97 -35.18 -4.84 -17.67
CA LEU A 97 -35.29 -4.78 -16.21
C LEU A 97 -36.71 -4.43 -15.75
N SER A 98 -37.07 -4.85 -14.53
CA SER A 98 -38.29 -4.37 -13.89
C SER A 98 -38.20 -2.85 -13.59
N PRO A 99 -39.33 -2.14 -13.36
CA PRO A 99 -39.29 -0.70 -13.14
C PRO A 99 -38.40 -0.25 -11.97
N GLU A 100 -38.36 -1.05 -10.90
CA GLU A 100 -37.54 -0.77 -9.72
C GLU A 100 -36.06 -1.02 -9.98
N GLU A 101 -35.71 -2.17 -10.56
CA GLU A 101 -34.33 -2.50 -10.94
C GLU A 101 -33.78 -1.54 -11.98
N ARG A 102 -34.63 -1.11 -12.92
CA ARG A 102 -34.30 -0.10 -13.93
C ARG A 102 -33.95 1.22 -13.26
N ALA A 103 -34.77 1.71 -12.32
CA ALA A 103 -34.49 2.97 -11.62
C ALA A 103 -33.18 2.91 -10.83
N GLN A 104 -32.88 1.77 -10.19
CA GLN A 104 -31.60 1.55 -9.51
C GLN A 104 -30.41 1.51 -10.48
N ALA A 105 -30.56 0.80 -11.60
CA ALA A 105 -29.53 0.72 -12.63
C ALA A 105 -29.25 2.09 -13.26
N GLU A 106 -30.30 2.87 -13.56
CA GLU A 106 -30.20 4.24 -14.06
C GLU A 106 -29.42 5.13 -13.08
N ALA A 107 -29.71 5.07 -11.79
CA ALA A 107 -28.99 5.82 -10.77
C ALA A 107 -27.49 5.43 -10.71
N ALA A 108 -27.19 4.13 -10.75
CA ALA A 108 -25.81 3.64 -10.77
C ALA A 108 -25.05 4.08 -12.04
N VAL A 109 -25.70 4.09 -13.20
CA VAL A 109 -25.13 4.57 -14.45
C VAL A 109 -24.79 6.06 -14.35
N VAL A 110 -25.69 6.88 -13.79
CA VAL A 110 -25.45 8.31 -13.56
C VAL A 110 -24.23 8.51 -12.65
N GLU A 111 -24.13 7.78 -11.54
CA GLU A 111 -23.00 7.89 -10.61
C GLU A 111 -21.66 7.52 -11.26
N MET A 112 -21.64 6.44 -12.03
CA MET A 112 -20.44 6.00 -12.75
C MET A 112 -20.05 7.01 -13.84
N ALA A 113 -21.02 7.55 -14.57
CA ALA A 113 -20.81 8.61 -15.55
C ALA A 113 -20.18 9.85 -14.93
N ALA A 114 -20.74 10.33 -13.80
CA ALA A 114 -20.21 11.46 -13.06
C ALA A 114 -18.78 11.20 -12.55
N THR A 115 -18.48 9.98 -12.12
CA THR A 115 -17.13 9.60 -11.71
C THR A 115 -16.13 9.61 -12.87
N ARG A 116 -16.52 9.09 -14.04
CA ARG A 116 -15.70 9.16 -15.26
C ARG A 116 -15.45 10.59 -15.71
N ALA A 117 -16.47 11.46 -15.64
CA ALA A 117 -16.34 12.87 -15.98
C ALA A 117 -15.31 13.57 -15.07
N ARG A 118 -15.42 13.39 -13.75
CA ARG A 118 -14.43 13.90 -12.79
C ARG A 118 -13.01 13.39 -13.06
N LEU A 119 -12.86 12.11 -13.41
CA LEU A 119 -11.56 11.54 -13.75
C LEU A 119 -10.98 12.17 -15.02
N ALA A 120 -11.83 12.45 -16.02
CA ALA A 120 -11.41 13.11 -17.26
C ALA A 120 -10.96 14.56 -17.06
N GLU A 121 -11.46 15.23 -16.02
CA GLU A 121 -11.00 16.57 -15.61
C GLU A 121 -9.66 16.55 -14.88
N THR A 122 -9.26 15.39 -14.32
CA THR A 122 -8.00 15.26 -13.59
C THR A 122 -6.82 15.24 -14.57
N PRO A 123 -5.77 16.06 -14.38
CA PRO A 123 -4.60 16.03 -15.25
C PRO A 123 -3.98 14.63 -15.32
N ALA A 124 -3.79 14.13 -16.54
CA ALA A 124 -3.24 12.78 -16.75
C ALA A 124 -1.88 12.56 -16.07
N ALA A 125 -1.06 13.61 -15.98
CA ALA A 125 0.24 13.56 -15.30
C ALA A 125 0.08 13.21 -13.81
N GLU A 126 -0.94 13.72 -13.12
CA GLU A 126 -1.20 13.45 -11.71
C GLU A 126 -1.68 12.01 -11.50
N VAL A 127 -2.60 11.54 -12.34
CA VAL A 127 -3.10 10.16 -12.29
C VAL A 127 -1.97 9.16 -12.55
N ILE A 128 -1.13 9.43 -13.55
CA ILE A 128 0.02 8.59 -13.87
C ILE A 128 1.06 8.62 -12.74
N ALA A 129 1.38 9.79 -12.18
CA ALA A 129 2.30 9.89 -11.06
C ALA A 129 1.82 9.08 -9.84
N ASN A 130 0.52 9.15 -9.53
CA ASN A 130 -0.09 8.34 -8.49
C ASN A 130 0.04 6.83 -8.78
N HIS A 131 -0.14 6.39 -10.03
CA HIS A 131 0.05 4.98 -10.39
C HIS A 131 1.52 4.53 -10.31
N LEU A 132 2.46 5.40 -10.64
CA LEU A 132 3.89 5.11 -10.52
C LEU A 132 4.34 4.97 -9.07
N MET A 133 3.76 5.75 -8.16
CA MET A 133 3.91 5.51 -6.72
C MET A 133 3.40 4.12 -6.33
N GLY A 134 2.28 3.67 -6.89
CA GLY A 134 1.79 2.31 -6.70
C GLY A 134 2.78 1.22 -7.12
N PHE A 135 3.52 1.41 -8.23
CA PHE A 135 4.58 0.46 -8.63
C PHE A 135 5.75 0.46 -7.64
N TYR A 136 6.15 1.63 -7.14
CA TYR A 136 7.16 1.75 -6.10
C TYR A 136 6.74 1.00 -4.82
N GLU A 137 5.52 1.25 -4.33
CA GLU A 137 4.99 0.62 -3.12
C GLU A 137 4.89 -0.89 -3.26
N LEU A 138 4.40 -1.36 -4.42
CA LEU A 138 4.33 -2.79 -4.71
C LEU A 138 5.72 -3.43 -4.62
N GLY A 139 6.73 -2.83 -5.26
CA GLY A 139 8.12 -3.29 -5.19
C GLY A 139 8.63 -3.35 -3.74
N ALA A 140 8.36 -2.31 -2.95
CA ALA A 140 8.78 -2.23 -1.56
C ALA A 140 8.09 -3.30 -0.67
N ILE A 141 6.80 -3.54 -0.87
CA ILE A 141 6.04 -4.60 -0.18
C ILE A 141 6.67 -5.96 -0.48
N HIS A 142 6.96 -6.28 -1.75
CA HIS A 142 7.57 -7.55 -2.11
C HIS A 142 9.00 -7.71 -1.57
N LEU A 143 9.79 -6.63 -1.52
CA LEU A 143 11.12 -6.64 -0.90
C LEU A 143 11.11 -6.83 0.61
N SER A 144 10.11 -6.30 1.31
CA SER A 144 10.00 -6.38 2.78
C SER A 144 9.47 -7.72 3.30
N ARG A 145 9.02 -8.62 2.41
CA ARG A 145 8.58 -9.97 2.78
C ARG A 145 9.71 -10.79 3.41
N GLN A 146 9.33 -11.81 4.16
CA GLN A 146 10.24 -12.75 4.81
C GLN A 146 9.82 -14.19 4.43
N PRO A 147 10.48 -14.83 3.43
CA PRO A 147 11.60 -14.33 2.63
C PRO A 147 11.19 -13.26 1.59
N PRO A 148 12.13 -12.40 1.14
CA PRO A 148 11.85 -11.40 0.10
C PRO A 148 11.41 -12.05 -1.21
N ALA A 149 10.39 -11.48 -1.86
CA ALA A 149 9.91 -11.93 -3.17
C ALA A 149 10.62 -11.17 -4.30
N PHE A 150 11.86 -11.57 -4.61
CA PHE A 150 12.72 -10.82 -5.53
C PHE A 150 12.17 -10.72 -6.96
N GLU A 151 11.55 -11.77 -7.51
CA GLU A 151 11.01 -11.74 -8.88
C GLU A 151 9.86 -10.72 -9.00
N ASP A 152 8.90 -10.76 -8.07
CA ASP A 152 7.78 -9.81 -8.04
C ASP A 152 8.26 -8.37 -7.80
N ALA A 153 9.24 -8.19 -6.90
CA ALA A 153 9.84 -6.89 -6.65
C ALA A 153 10.57 -6.34 -7.88
N ALA A 154 11.33 -7.17 -8.58
CA ALA A 154 12.04 -6.79 -9.80
C ALA A 154 11.06 -6.36 -10.88
N LEU A 155 9.97 -7.11 -11.09
CA LEU A 155 8.92 -6.77 -12.05
C LEU A 155 8.32 -5.38 -11.79
N ALA A 156 7.99 -5.06 -10.54
CA ALA A 156 7.45 -3.76 -10.17
C ALA A 156 8.46 -2.60 -10.38
N ILE A 157 9.72 -2.82 -10.00
CA ILE A 157 10.82 -1.84 -10.17
C ILE A 157 11.10 -1.60 -11.66
N ASP A 158 11.08 -2.64 -12.48
CA ASP A 158 11.28 -2.55 -13.93
C ASP A 158 10.11 -1.84 -14.61
N ALA A 159 8.86 -2.09 -14.19
CA ALA A 159 7.70 -1.37 -14.69
C ALA A 159 7.79 0.14 -14.38
N LEU A 160 8.14 0.49 -13.14
CA LEU A 160 8.38 1.89 -12.73
C LEU A 160 9.45 2.55 -13.61
N ARG A 161 10.59 1.89 -13.80
CA ARG A 161 11.67 2.37 -14.66
C ARG A 161 11.22 2.57 -16.11
N ALA A 162 10.58 1.57 -16.70
CA ALA A 162 10.17 1.59 -18.10
C ALA A 162 9.23 2.76 -18.43
N VAL A 163 8.33 3.10 -17.50
CA VAL A 163 7.45 4.26 -17.65
C VAL A 163 8.24 5.56 -17.48
N LEU A 164 9.02 5.71 -16.41
CA LEU A 164 9.78 6.94 -16.14
C LEU A 164 10.78 7.28 -17.25
N GLU A 165 11.42 6.29 -17.86
CA GLU A 165 12.33 6.48 -19.01
C GLU A 165 11.63 7.10 -20.22
N ARG A 166 10.31 6.91 -20.37
CA ARG A 166 9.56 7.38 -21.53
C ARG A 166 8.74 8.63 -21.26
N VAL A 167 8.20 8.78 -20.06
CA VAL A 167 7.26 9.87 -19.76
C VAL A 167 7.69 10.74 -18.58
N GLY A 168 8.82 10.47 -17.92
CA GLY A 168 9.26 11.18 -16.72
C GLY A 168 9.27 12.70 -16.86
N ASP A 169 9.80 13.23 -17.97
CA ASP A 169 9.85 14.67 -18.24
C ASP A 169 8.46 15.32 -18.40
N ARG A 170 7.46 14.53 -18.79
CA ARG A 170 6.06 15.00 -18.95
C ARG A 170 5.29 15.03 -17.64
N LEU A 171 5.86 14.48 -16.56
CA LEU A 171 5.24 14.46 -15.23
C LEU A 171 5.60 15.70 -14.39
N GLY A 172 6.41 16.63 -14.93
CA GLY A 172 6.83 17.83 -14.21
C GLY A 172 7.65 17.49 -12.96
N GLU A 173 7.38 18.20 -11.85
CA GLU A 173 8.11 18.03 -10.59
C GLU A 173 8.00 16.61 -10.02
N ALA A 174 6.83 15.98 -10.17
CA ALA A 174 6.62 14.59 -9.74
C ALA A 174 7.57 13.61 -10.43
N GLY A 175 7.92 13.87 -11.71
CA GLY A 175 8.87 13.05 -12.46
C GLY A 175 10.26 13.01 -11.83
N ALA A 176 10.77 14.15 -11.33
CA ALA A 176 12.08 14.19 -10.67
C ALA A 176 12.09 13.41 -9.36
N VAL A 177 11.03 13.57 -8.55
CA VAL A 177 10.85 12.85 -7.28
C VAL A 177 10.75 11.33 -7.53
N LEU A 178 9.96 10.92 -8.52
CA LEU A 178 9.78 9.51 -8.87
C LEU A 178 11.06 8.87 -9.42
N ASN A 179 11.87 9.58 -10.20
CA ASN A 179 13.19 9.10 -10.64
C ASN A 179 14.14 8.88 -9.45
N GLN A 180 14.13 9.80 -8.49
CA GLN A 180 14.92 9.65 -7.27
C GLN A 180 14.43 8.45 -6.44
N ALA A 181 13.12 8.25 -6.30
CA ALA A 181 12.54 7.10 -5.61
C ALA A 181 12.89 5.78 -6.32
N GLN A 182 12.84 5.76 -7.65
CA GLN A 182 13.23 4.61 -8.47
C GLN A 182 14.70 4.20 -8.22
N THR A 183 15.61 5.18 -8.13
CA THR A 183 17.03 4.88 -7.84
C THR A 183 17.19 4.31 -6.43
N GLN A 184 16.46 4.85 -5.45
CA GLN A 184 16.51 4.36 -4.07
C GLN A 184 16.03 2.91 -3.95
N ILE A 185 14.91 2.55 -4.58
CA ILE A 185 14.39 1.18 -4.50
C ILE A 185 15.29 0.17 -5.23
N GLN A 186 15.96 0.56 -6.31
CA GLN A 186 16.97 -0.29 -6.96
C GLN A 186 18.15 -0.60 -6.04
N MET A 187 18.64 0.41 -5.33
CA MET A 187 19.71 0.22 -4.35
C MET A 187 19.25 -0.67 -3.19
N ALA A 188 18.03 -0.46 -2.69
CA ALA A 188 17.44 -1.30 -1.65
C ALA A 188 17.30 -2.76 -2.09
N PHE A 189 16.88 -3.02 -3.34
CA PHE A 189 16.77 -4.37 -3.90
C PHE A 189 18.11 -5.11 -3.81
N VAL A 190 19.20 -4.48 -4.25
CA VAL A 190 20.54 -5.09 -4.23
C VAL A 190 20.98 -5.35 -2.79
N GLN A 191 20.81 -4.37 -1.90
CA GLN A 191 21.18 -4.51 -0.49
C GLN A 191 20.42 -5.66 0.20
N VAL A 192 19.11 -5.79 -0.02
CA VAL A 192 18.30 -6.86 0.54
C VAL A 192 18.71 -8.22 -0.03
N LYS A 193 19.05 -8.28 -1.33
CA LYS A 193 19.55 -9.50 -1.97
C LYS A 193 20.87 -9.98 -1.36
N ASP A 194 21.80 -9.06 -1.11
CA ASP A 194 23.09 -9.36 -0.49
C ASP A 194 22.92 -9.82 0.97
N GLN A 195 22.06 -9.14 1.73
CA GLN A 195 21.73 -9.51 3.13
C GLN A 195 21.09 -10.91 3.20
N HIS A 196 20.15 -11.21 2.29
CA HIS A 196 19.50 -12.51 2.24
C HIS A 196 20.46 -13.64 1.83
N ALA A 197 21.37 -13.39 0.88
CA ALA A 197 22.41 -14.34 0.49
C ALA A 197 23.38 -14.63 1.67
N ALA A 198 23.77 -13.61 2.44
CA ALA A 198 24.60 -13.77 3.61
C ALA A 198 23.89 -14.57 4.73
N ALA A 199 22.62 -14.27 5.00
CA ALA A 199 21.83 -14.95 6.01
C ALA A 199 21.64 -16.44 5.69
N THR A 200 21.30 -16.76 4.43
CA THR A 200 21.11 -18.15 3.98
C THR A 200 22.40 -18.95 3.96
N SER A 201 23.54 -18.31 3.68
CA SER A 201 24.87 -18.95 3.72
C SER A 201 25.36 -19.21 5.16
N GLY A 202 25.04 -18.32 6.10
CA GLY A 202 25.42 -18.45 7.52
C GLY A 202 24.69 -19.59 8.24
N THR A 203 23.44 -19.87 7.87
CA THR A 203 22.65 -20.97 8.44
C THR A 203 23.19 -22.35 8.02
N ALA A 204 23.72 -22.49 6.80
CA ALA A 204 24.25 -23.78 6.31
C ALA A 204 25.55 -24.21 7.02
N ALA A 205 26.36 -23.26 7.50
CA ALA A 205 27.60 -23.55 8.22
C ALA A 205 27.38 -23.89 9.72
N GLY A 206 26.28 -23.43 10.32
CA GLY A 206 25.96 -23.68 11.73
C GLY A 206 25.45 -25.09 12.04
N ASP A 207 24.86 -25.77 11.06
CA ASP A 207 24.30 -27.13 11.22
C ASP A 207 25.37 -28.23 11.12
N ALA A 208 26.47 -27.98 10.39
CA ALA A 208 27.55 -28.95 10.21
C ALA A 208 28.53 -29.09 11.39
N ALA A 209 28.44 -28.22 12.42
CA ALA A 209 29.37 -28.19 13.55
C ALA A 209 28.84 -28.87 14.84
N GLY A 210 27.63 -29.45 14.82
CA GLY A 210 26.96 -30.02 16.00
C GLY A 210 27.24 -31.50 16.31
N GLY A 211 27.96 -32.24 15.46
CA GLY A 211 28.22 -33.68 15.61
C GLY A 211 29.63 -33.98 16.14
N GLY A 212 29.91 -33.68 17.41
CA GLY A 212 31.19 -33.95 18.05
C GLY A 212 31.00 -34.65 19.40
N GLU A 213 31.11 -35.97 19.36
CA GLU A 213 30.97 -36.97 20.42
C GLU A 213 31.62 -36.59 21.77
N ALA A 214 30.87 -36.76 22.86
CA ALA A 214 31.36 -36.64 24.23
C ALA A 214 32.22 -37.88 24.60
N PRO A 215 33.43 -37.72 25.16
CA PRO A 215 34.13 -38.85 25.74
C PRO A 215 33.48 -39.22 27.08
N ASP A 216 32.94 -40.44 27.11
CA ASP A 216 32.46 -41.14 28.30
C ASP A 216 33.57 -41.26 29.33
N ALA A 217 33.33 -40.73 30.53
CA ALA A 217 34.23 -40.83 31.67
C ALA A 217 33.40 -41.21 32.89
N SER A 218 33.28 -42.52 33.15
CA SER A 218 33.07 -43.03 34.51
C SER A 218 33.35 -44.53 34.63
N GLY A 219 34.03 -44.90 35.71
CA GLY A 219 34.34 -46.28 36.11
C GLY A 219 35.73 -46.36 36.76
N SER A 220 35.96 -45.72 37.91
CA SER A 220 35.82 -46.30 39.26
C SER A 220 36.57 -47.63 39.46
N GLY A 221 37.61 -47.61 40.28
CA GLY A 221 38.31 -48.79 40.79
C GLY A 221 39.24 -48.40 41.94
N ASP A 222 38.69 -48.41 43.15
CA ASP A 222 39.39 -48.34 44.43
C ASP A 222 39.96 -49.72 44.81
N ALA A 223 41.00 -49.71 45.68
CA ALA A 223 41.78 -50.82 46.28
C ALA A 223 43.02 -51.33 45.52
#